data_AF-A0A1C6PFE8-F1
#
_entry.id   AF-A0A1C6PFE8-F1
#
_cell.length_a   1.000
_cell.length_b   1.000
_cell.length_c   1.000
_cell.angle_alpha   90.00
_cell.angle_beta   90.00
_cell.angle_gamma   90.00
#
_symmetry.space_group_name_H-M   'P 1'
#
loop_
_entity.id
_entity.type
_entity.pdbx_description
1 polymer ?
#
loop_
_entity_poly.entity_id
_entity_poly.type
_entity_poly.pdbx_seq_one_letter_code
_entity_poly.pdbx_strand_id
1 'polypeptide(L)'
;MARHKSANPSGAASHRLPRIRSTDYEDAPSRRIDQAPLTRLLASWENGGAAGPEAADEAARLLAEDDEDGPVHLVRVLGAIESAARRTGGSLSHLTDTQAVTATCGGTLHHLVEVLHAGGLRAATSAARALDARSRYLVLTALRPHWHGPLHAISGRLRDRDVMPPRSPWRS
;
A
#
# COMPACT_ATOMS: atom_id res chain seq x y z
N MET A 1 50.61 -7.88 8.98
CA MET A 1 49.83 -7.97 7.74
C MET A 1 48.37 -8.24 8.09
N ALA A 2 47.51 -7.28 7.76
CA ALA A 2 46.07 -7.34 7.98
C ALA A 2 45.40 -8.35 7.04
N ARG A 3 44.30 -8.95 7.49
CA ARG A 3 43.02 -9.01 6.74
C ARG A 3 41.89 -9.39 7.70
N HIS A 4 41.11 -8.38 8.03
CA HIS A 4 39.72 -8.48 8.47
C HIS A 4 38.95 -9.44 7.55
N LYS A 5 38.15 -10.33 8.15
CA LYS A 5 36.96 -10.88 7.49
C LYS A 5 35.76 -10.52 8.36
N SER A 6 35.28 -9.29 8.18
CA SER A 6 33.98 -8.86 8.67
C SER A 6 32.88 -9.63 7.97
N ALA A 7 31.99 -10.18 8.78
CA ALA A 7 30.54 -10.21 8.68
C ALA A 7 29.87 -10.30 7.30
N ASN A 8 28.99 -11.30 7.14
CA ASN A 8 27.71 -11.04 6.50
C ASN A 8 26.61 -11.88 7.16
N PRO A 9 25.99 -11.43 8.27
CA PRO A 9 24.65 -11.88 8.58
C PRO A 9 23.73 -11.13 7.62
N SER A 10 23.27 -11.81 6.57
CA SER A 10 22.05 -11.39 5.87
C SER A 10 20.89 -11.60 6.84
N GLY A 11 20.75 -10.66 7.78
CA GLY A 11 19.54 -10.52 8.56
C GLY A 11 18.52 -9.93 7.62
N ALA A 12 17.59 -10.75 7.15
CA ALA A 12 16.33 -10.25 6.62
C ALA A 12 15.77 -9.30 7.69
N ALA A 13 15.89 -8.00 7.46
CA ALA A 13 15.35 -7.00 8.36
C ALA A 13 13.86 -7.23 8.38
N SER A 14 13.36 -7.90 9.43
CA SER A 14 11.93 -8.04 9.65
C SER A 14 11.38 -6.63 9.78
N HIS A 15 10.79 -6.12 8.70
CA HIS A 15 10.17 -4.81 8.65
C HIS A 15 9.03 -4.80 9.69
N ARG A 16 9.33 -4.31 10.90
CA ARG A 16 8.31 -4.11 11.93
C ARG A 16 7.42 -2.96 11.50
N LEU A 17 6.26 -3.30 10.95
CA LEU A 17 5.22 -2.33 10.67
C LEU A 17 4.81 -1.61 11.97
N PRO A 18 4.55 -0.29 11.90
CA PRO A 18 4.12 0.46 13.06
C PRO A 18 2.75 -0.05 13.49
N ARG A 19 2.47 -0.02 14.80
CA ARG A 19 1.12 -0.28 15.30
C ARG A 19 0.21 0.85 14.82
N ILE A 20 -0.79 0.51 14.03
CA ILE A 20 -1.81 1.45 13.54
C ILE A 20 -3.13 1.26 14.28
N ARG A 21 -3.89 2.35 14.36
CA ARG A 21 -5.25 2.37 14.94
C ARG A 21 -6.26 2.57 13.82
N SER A 22 -7.42 1.92 13.93
CA SER A 22 -8.52 2.11 12.97
C SER A 22 -8.92 3.57 12.80
N THR A 23 -8.81 4.40 13.84
CA THR A 23 -9.18 5.83 13.79
C THR A 23 -8.38 6.67 12.80
N ASP A 24 -7.20 6.21 12.35
CA ASP A 24 -6.46 6.89 11.28
C ASP A 24 -7.09 6.62 9.89
N TYR A 25 -7.97 5.61 9.77
CA TYR A 25 -8.51 5.08 8.52
C TYR A 25 -10.04 4.94 8.49
N GLU A 26 -10.71 5.03 9.64
CA GLU A 26 -12.14 4.72 9.77
C GLU A 26 -12.81 5.68 10.78
N ASP A 27 -14.07 6.01 10.52
CA ASP A 27 -14.96 6.69 11.46
C ASP A 27 -15.71 5.65 12.33
N ALA A 28 -14.93 4.83 13.04
CA ALA A 28 -15.42 3.74 13.88
C ALA A 28 -14.72 3.76 15.26
N PRO A 29 -15.26 3.04 16.27
CA PRO A 29 -14.58 2.86 17.54
C PRO A 29 -13.13 2.38 17.34
N SER A 30 -12.21 2.93 18.13
CA SER A 30 -10.79 2.58 18.02
C SER A 30 -10.57 1.10 18.28
N ARG A 31 -10.12 0.36 17.26
CA ARG A 31 -9.65 -1.02 17.35
C ARG A 31 -8.22 -1.13 16.83
N ARG A 32 -7.56 -2.23 17.19
CA ARG A 32 -6.23 -2.58 16.65
C ARG A 32 -6.44 -3.33 15.34
N ILE A 33 -5.75 -2.88 14.30
CA ILE A 33 -5.73 -3.55 12.99
C ILE A 33 -4.68 -4.65 13.05
N ASP A 34 -5.03 -5.87 12.68
CA ASP A 34 -4.07 -6.97 12.56
C ASP A 34 -3.08 -6.66 11.42
N GLN A 35 -1.79 -6.60 11.74
CA GLN A 35 -0.73 -6.31 10.76
C GLN A 35 -0.21 -7.57 10.05
N ALA A 36 -0.59 -8.77 10.50
CA ALA A 36 -0.06 -10.01 9.97
C ALA A 36 -0.34 -10.22 8.47
N PRO A 37 -1.54 -9.89 7.92
CA PRO A 37 -1.79 -10.00 6.47
C PRO A 37 -0.86 -9.10 5.65
N LEU A 38 -0.74 -7.82 6.03
CA LEU A 38 0.12 -6.87 5.31
C LEU A 38 1.61 -7.24 5.43
N THR A 39 2.06 -7.70 6.60
CA THR A 39 3.45 -8.16 6.77
C THR A 39 3.77 -9.34 5.85
N ARG A 40 2.86 -10.31 5.73
CA ARG A 40 3.01 -11.46 4.83
C ARG A 40 3.05 -11.03 3.37
N LEU A 41 2.17 -10.11 2.97
CA LEU A 41 2.15 -9.56 1.61
C LEU A 41 3.50 -8.90 1.27
N LEU A 42 3.99 -8.00 2.12
CA LEU A 42 5.26 -7.30 1.88
C LEU A 42 6.44 -8.25 1.85
N ALA A 43 6.49 -9.23 2.76
CA ALA A 43 7.54 -10.25 2.75
C ALA A 43 7.50 -11.10 1.46
N SER A 44 6.31 -11.43 0.95
CA SER A 44 6.16 -12.17 -0.31
C SER A 44 6.65 -11.36 -1.52
N TRP A 45 6.46 -10.04 -1.47
CA TRP A 45 6.89 -9.09 -2.48
C TRP A 45 8.41 -8.85 -2.44
N GLU A 46 8.99 -8.71 -1.24
CA GLU A 46 10.44 -8.55 -0.99
C GLU A 46 11.27 -9.74 -1.45
N ASN A 47 10.80 -10.95 -1.18
CA ASN A 47 11.56 -12.15 -1.47
C ASN A 47 11.56 -12.51 -2.98
N GLY A 48 10.99 -11.67 -3.86
CA GLY A 48 11.05 -11.85 -5.30
C GLY A 48 10.48 -13.18 -5.80
N GLY A 49 9.65 -13.85 -5.00
CA GLY A 49 9.23 -15.23 -5.28
C GLY A 49 10.25 -16.30 -4.90
N ALA A 50 11.09 -16.13 -3.86
CA ALA A 50 11.82 -17.25 -3.25
C ALA A 50 10.86 -18.34 -2.73
N ALA A 51 9.64 -17.94 -2.36
CA ALA A 51 8.49 -18.82 -2.11
C ALA A 51 7.58 -19.02 -3.34
N GLY A 52 7.97 -18.51 -4.52
CA GLY A 52 7.23 -18.52 -5.78
C GLY A 52 6.27 -17.33 -5.97
N PRO A 53 5.82 -17.07 -7.22
CA PRO A 53 4.77 -16.10 -7.52
C PRO A 53 3.44 -16.46 -6.83
N GLU A 54 3.15 -17.74 -6.67
CA GLU A 54 1.95 -18.27 -6.00
C GLU A 54 1.83 -17.79 -4.54
N ALA A 55 2.94 -17.69 -3.81
CA ALA A 55 2.92 -17.20 -2.43
C ALA A 55 2.54 -15.72 -2.33
N ALA A 56 2.94 -14.91 -3.32
CA ALA A 56 2.56 -13.50 -3.38
C ALA A 56 1.10 -13.32 -3.78
N ASP A 57 0.62 -14.15 -4.71
CA ASP A 57 -0.77 -14.14 -5.13
C ASP A 57 -1.70 -14.61 -4.00
N GLU A 58 -1.30 -15.64 -3.25
CA GLU A 58 -2.03 -16.11 -2.07
C GLU A 58 -2.07 -15.06 -0.96
N ALA A 59 -0.94 -14.40 -0.68
CA ALA A 59 -0.91 -13.33 0.32
C ALA A 59 -1.81 -12.14 -0.09
N ALA A 60 -1.81 -11.79 -1.38
CA ALA A 60 -2.69 -10.74 -1.91
C ALA A 60 -4.16 -11.15 -1.82
N ARG A 61 -4.47 -12.41 -2.12
CA ARG A 61 -5.83 -12.97 -2.03
C ARG A 61 -6.35 -12.97 -0.60
N LEU A 62 -5.57 -13.48 0.36
CA LEU A 62 -5.96 -13.48 1.77
C LEU A 62 -6.19 -12.07 2.32
N LEU A 63 -5.36 -11.10 1.93
CA LEU A 63 -5.56 -9.70 2.32
C LEU A 63 -6.80 -9.11 1.65
N ALA A 64 -7.08 -9.47 0.40
CA ALA A 64 -8.25 -9.00 -0.33
C ALA A 64 -9.57 -9.63 0.17
N GLU A 65 -9.55 -10.87 0.65
CA GLU A 65 -10.71 -11.59 1.21
C GLU A 65 -11.04 -11.15 2.65
N ASP A 66 -10.11 -10.48 3.34
CA ASP A 66 -10.35 -9.90 4.67
C ASP A 66 -11.26 -8.67 4.57
N ASP A 67 -12.54 -8.84 4.87
CA ASP A 67 -13.52 -7.75 4.85
C ASP A 67 -13.32 -6.74 5.99
N GLU A 68 -12.62 -7.10 7.06
CA GLU A 68 -12.44 -6.22 8.21
C GLU A 68 -11.24 -5.29 8.03
N ASP A 69 -10.04 -5.87 7.85
CA ASP A 69 -8.76 -5.14 7.80
C ASP A 69 -8.19 -5.00 6.39
N GLY A 70 -8.64 -5.84 5.44
CA GLY A 70 -8.18 -5.81 4.05
C GLY A 70 -8.31 -4.43 3.37
N PRO A 71 -9.46 -3.74 3.48
CA PRO A 71 -9.61 -2.38 2.94
C PRO A 71 -8.59 -1.39 3.51
N VAL A 72 -8.30 -1.46 4.80
CA VAL A 72 -7.32 -0.56 5.43
C VAL A 72 -5.92 -0.84 4.92
N HIS A 73 -5.54 -2.12 4.82
CA HIS A 73 -4.23 -2.50 4.32
C HIS A 73 -4.04 -2.15 2.84
N LEU A 74 -5.08 -2.33 2.02
CA LEU A 74 -5.07 -1.90 0.62
C LEU A 74 -4.78 -0.40 0.50
N VAL A 75 -5.50 0.44 1.25
CA VAL A 75 -5.29 1.89 1.24
C VAL A 75 -3.94 2.28 1.82
N ARG A 76 -3.42 1.51 2.79
CA ARG A 76 -2.08 1.74 3.33
C ARG A 76 -0.99 1.47 2.29
N VAL A 77 -1.12 0.40 1.52
CA VAL A 77 -0.21 0.12 0.38
C VAL A 77 -0.32 1.25 -0.65
N LEU A 78 -1.54 1.61 -1.04
CA LEU A 78 -1.82 2.68 -2.00
C LEU A 78 -1.21 4.01 -1.56
N GLY A 79 -1.51 4.44 -0.33
CA GLY A 79 -1.03 5.69 0.23
C GLY A 79 0.48 5.73 0.40
N ALA A 80 1.12 4.59 0.67
CA ALA A 80 2.57 4.55 0.71
C ALA A 80 3.21 4.70 -0.66
N ILE A 81 2.68 4.03 -1.69
CA ILE A 81 3.15 4.19 -3.08
C ILE A 81 2.94 5.64 -3.52
N GLU A 82 1.78 6.24 -3.25
CA GLU A 82 1.53 7.66 -3.54
C GLU A 82 2.53 8.57 -2.83
N SER A 83 2.70 8.39 -1.51
CA SER A 83 3.65 9.18 -0.74
C SER A 83 5.08 9.09 -1.28
N ALA A 84 5.50 7.89 -1.72
CA ALA A 84 6.80 7.71 -2.35
C ALA A 84 6.90 8.40 -3.71
N ALA A 85 5.88 8.29 -4.57
CA ALA A 85 5.83 8.96 -5.86
C ALA A 85 5.88 10.50 -5.71
N ARG A 86 5.15 11.05 -4.73
CA ARG A 86 5.13 12.48 -4.46
C ARG A 86 6.48 13.02 -4.00
N ARG A 87 7.26 12.24 -3.23
CA ARG A 87 8.63 12.64 -2.83
C ARG A 87 9.57 12.82 -4.02
N THR A 88 9.29 12.17 -5.15
CA THR A 88 10.05 12.32 -6.40
C THR A 88 9.37 13.26 -7.39
N GLY A 89 8.35 14.03 -6.96
CA GLY A 89 7.60 14.95 -7.81
C GLY A 89 6.56 14.29 -8.75
N GLY A 90 6.29 13.00 -8.57
CA GLY A 90 5.30 12.26 -9.34
C GLY A 90 3.97 12.06 -8.60
N SER A 91 3.10 11.24 -9.20
CA SER A 91 1.86 10.77 -8.59
C SER A 91 1.45 9.41 -9.19
N LEU A 92 0.73 8.61 -8.42
CA LEU A 92 0.11 7.36 -8.88
C LEU A 92 -0.91 7.57 -9.99
N SER A 93 -1.52 8.76 -10.10
CA SER A 93 -2.50 9.05 -11.15
C SER A 93 -1.98 8.73 -12.55
N HIS A 94 -0.69 9.01 -12.81
CA HIS A 94 -0.04 8.69 -14.09
C HIS A 94 0.03 7.18 -14.39
N LEU A 95 -0.01 6.32 -13.36
CA LEU A 95 -0.04 4.87 -13.55
C LEU A 95 -1.46 4.36 -13.85
N THR A 96 -2.48 5.03 -13.31
CA THR A 96 -3.87 4.60 -13.44
C THR A 96 -4.41 4.71 -14.87
N ASP A 97 -3.79 5.58 -15.68
CA ASP A 97 -4.13 5.78 -17.09
C ASP A 97 -3.40 4.82 -18.05
N THR A 98 -2.55 3.92 -17.53
CA THR A 98 -1.81 2.97 -18.37
C THR A 98 -2.68 1.78 -18.76
N GLN A 99 -2.59 1.35 -20.02
CA GLN A 99 -3.35 0.21 -20.53
C GLN A 99 -3.12 -1.08 -19.72
N ALA A 100 -1.90 -1.29 -19.21
CA ALA A 100 -1.57 -2.46 -18.39
C ALA A 100 -2.34 -2.50 -17.06
N VAL A 101 -2.48 -1.34 -16.40
CA VAL A 101 -3.22 -1.20 -15.15
C VAL A 101 -4.72 -1.31 -15.39
N THR A 102 -5.24 -0.62 -16.42
CA THR A 102 -6.65 -0.69 -16.80
C THR A 102 -7.05 -2.12 -17.21
N ALA A 103 -6.19 -2.85 -17.92
CA ALA A 103 -6.44 -4.25 -18.25
C ALA A 103 -6.49 -5.17 -17.02
N THR A 104 -5.78 -4.82 -15.94
CA THR A 104 -5.72 -5.63 -14.71
C THR A 104 -6.90 -5.37 -13.79
N CYS A 105 -7.20 -4.09 -13.50
CA CYS A 105 -8.16 -3.72 -12.45
C CYS A 105 -9.26 -2.74 -12.93
N GLY A 106 -9.34 -2.49 -14.24
CA GLY A 106 -10.27 -1.52 -14.81
C GLY A 106 -10.02 -0.11 -14.29
N GLY A 107 -11.10 0.64 -14.03
CA GLY A 107 -11.06 1.95 -13.41
C GLY A 107 -10.95 1.93 -11.88
N THR A 108 -10.83 0.76 -11.24
CA THR A 108 -10.90 0.62 -9.78
C THR A 108 -9.73 1.33 -9.08
N LEU A 109 -8.50 1.12 -9.58
CA LEU A 109 -7.33 1.79 -9.01
C LEU A 109 -7.41 3.31 -9.22
N HIS A 110 -7.86 3.75 -10.41
CA HIS A 110 -8.08 5.17 -10.70
C HIS A 110 -9.04 5.79 -9.68
N HIS A 111 -10.21 5.18 -9.49
CA HIS A 111 -11.20 5.63 -8.52
C HIS A 111 -10.64 5.73 -7.10
N LEU A 112 -9.91 4.72 -6.62
CA LEU A 112 -9.31 4.75 -5.28
C LEU A 112 -8.27 5.86 -5.14
N VAL A 113 -7.46 6.13 -6.18
CA VAL A 113 -6.49 7.23 -6.19
C VAL A 113 -7.20 8.59 -6.15
N GLU A 114 -8.26 8.78 -6.94
CA GLU A 114 -9.06 10.01 -6.91
C GLU A 114 -9.68 10.26 -5.52
N VAL A 115 -10.29 9.22 -4.93
CA VAL A 115 -10.87 9.33 -3.58
C VAL A 115 -9.80 9.61 -2.53
N LEU A 116 -8.61 8.99 -2.65
CA LEU A 116 -7.48 9.26 -1.76
C LEU A 116 -7.01 10.72 -1.86
N HIS A 117 -6.92 11.27 -3.07
CA HIS A 117 -6.51 12.65 -3.30
C HIS A 117 -7.54 13.67 -2.82
N ALA A 118 -8.83 13.38 -2.98
CA ALA A 118 -9.92 14.28 -2.63
C ALA A 118 -10.29 14.23 -1.13
N GLY A 119 -10.32 13.03 -0.54
CA GLY A 119 -10.88 12.77 0.79
C GLY A 119 -9.93 12.11 1.79
N GLY A 120 -8.69 11.81 1.41
CA GLY A 120 -7.69 11.24 2.30
C GLY A 120 -7.91 9.74 2.60
N LEU A 121 -7.16 9.26 3.59
CA LEU A 121 -7.07 7.83 3.93
C LEU A 121 -8.43 7.22 4.34
N ARG A 122 -9.25 7.99 5.05
CA ARG A 122 -10.56 7.51 5.52
C ARG A 122 -11.57 7.32 4.40
N ALA A 123 -11.68 8.31 3.52
CA ALA A 123 -12.55 8.24 2.35
C ALA A 123 -12.13 7.07 1.44
N ALA A 124 -10.83 6.94 1.19
CA ALA A 124 -10.30 5.84 0.40
C ALA A 124 -10.58 4.47 1.05
N THR A 125 -10.49 4.36 2.37
CA THR A 125 -10.78 3.10 3.09
C THR A 125 -12.24 2.72 2.98
N SER A 126 -13.13 3.71 3.07
CA SER A 126 -14.57 3.53 2.88
C SER A 126 -14.89 3.06 1.45
N ALA A 127 -14.24 3.66 0.44
CA ALA A 127 -14.39 3.22 -0.95
C ALA A 127 -13.83 1.80 -1.16
N ALA A 128 -12.66 1.49 -0.60
CA ALA A 128 -12.06 0.15 -0.66
C ALA A 128 -12.95 -0.92 -0.01
N ARG A 129 -13.67 -0.58 1.06
CA ARG A 129 -14.63 -1.47 1.74
C ARG A 129 -15.86 -1.79 0.88
N ALA A 130 -16.24 -0.90 -0.03
CA ALA A 130 -17.36 -1.11 -0.95
C ALA A 130 -16.98 -1.99 -2.16
N LEU A 131 -15.69 -2.24 -2.39
CA LEU A 131 -15.23 -3.15 -3.45
C LEU A 131 -15.40 -4.61 -3.02
N ASP A 132 -15.67 -5.51 -3.97
CA ASP A 132 -15.59 -6.94 -3.71
C ASP A 132 -14.13 -7.42 -3.55
N ALA A 133 -13.95 -8.61 -2.97
CA ALA A 133 -12.63 -9.19 -2.74
C ALA A 133 -11.82 -9.33 -4.03
N ARG A 134 -12.47 -9.66 -5.16
CA ARG A 134 -11.81 -9.79 -6.46
C ARG A 134 -11.22 -8.46 -6.92
N SER A 135 -11.97 -7.37 -6.81
CA SER A 135 -11.54 -6.03 -7.20
C SER A 135 -10.39 -5.57 -6.32
N ARG A 136 -10.46 -5.80 -4.99
CA ARG A 136 -9.35 -5.52 -4.08
C ARG A 136 -8.08 -6.30 -4.45
N TYR A 137 -8.22 -7.59 -4.78
CA TYR A 137 -7.13 -8.44 -5.24
C TYR A 137 -6.48 -7.88 -6.51
N LEU A 138 -7.27 -7.56 -7.53
CA LEU A 138 -6.77 -7.03 -8.80
C LEU A 138 -6.03 -5.70 -8.62
N VAL A 139 -6.48 -4.85 -7.70
CA VAL A 139 -5.75 -3.62 -7.34
C VAL A 139 -4.40 -3.96 -6.70
N LEU A 140 -4.32 -4.89 -5.75
CA LEU A 140 -3.05 -5.32 -5.15
C LEU A 140 -2.08 -5.89 -6.21
N THR A 141 -2.59 -6.68 -7.15
CA THR A 141 -1.82 -7.20 -8.28
C THR A 141 -1.27 -6.07 -9.15
N ALA A 142 -2.09 -5.07 -9.47
CA ALA A 142 -1.67 -3.91 -10.26
C ALA A 142 -0.62 -3.04 -9.53
N LEU A 143 -0.68 -2.97 -8.20
CA LEU A 143 0.27 -2.19 -7.38
C LEU A 143 1.61 -2.91 -7.17
N ARG A 144 1.65 -4.25 -7.25
CA ARG A 144 2.84 -5.06 -7.00
C ARG A 144 4.09 -4.56 -7.76
N PRO A 145 4.09 -4.27 -9.07
CA PRO A 145 5.31 -3.80 -9.74
C PRO A 145 5.92 -2.51 -9.15
N HIS A 146 5.13 -1.74 -8.40
CA HIS A 146 5.49 -0.42 -7.87
C HIS A 146 5.85 -0.43 -6.37
N TRP A 147 5.92 -1.60 -5.74
CA TRP A 147 6.03 -1.72 -4.27
C TRP A 147 7.43 -1.42 -3.69
N HIS A 148 8.51 -1.47 -4.49
CA HIS A 148 9.89 -1.38 -3.99
C HIS A 148 10.28 0.02 -3.46
N GLY A 149 9.84 1.09 -4.11
CA GLY A 149 10.06 2.47 -3.65
C GLY A 149 9.40 2.86 -2.31
N PRO A 150 8.18 2.41 -1.99
CA PRO A 150 7.44 2.83 -0.79
C PRO A 150 7.70 2.08 0.51
N LEU A 151 8.62 1.12 0.58
CA LEU A 151 8.89 0.36 1.81
C LEU A 151 9.09 1.23 3.06
N HIS A 152 9.82 2.33 2.93
CA HIS A 152 10.03 3.29 4.02
C HIS A 152 8.72 4.01 4.42
N ALA A 153 7.83 4.29 3.47
CA ALA A 153 6.54 4.94 3.75
C ALA A 153 5.55 3.97 4.41
N ILE A 154 5.52 2.70 3.99
CA ILE A 154 4.69 1.65 4.61
C ILE A 154 5.11 1.37 6.05
N SER A 155 6.42 1.48 6.33
CA SER A 155 6.99 1.36 7.68
C SER A 155 6.75 2.60 8.56
N GLY A 156 6.24 3.69 8.00
CA GLY A 156 5.98 4.95 8.69
C GLY A 156 4.50 5.18 9.03
N ARG A 157 4.22 6.23 9.79
CA ARG A 157 2.84 6.72 9.96
C ARG A 157 2.48 7.57 8.74
N LEU A 158 1.59 7.05 7.90
CA LEU A 158 0.97 7.82 6.81
C LEU A 158 -0.06 8.79 7.38
N ARG A 159 -0.13 9.99 6.79
CA ARG A 159 -1.13 11.01 7.08
C ARG A 159 -1.70 11.52 5.77
N ASP A 160 -2.90 12.10 5.80
CA ASP A 160 -3.56 12.66 4.62
C ASP A 160 -2.68 13.66 3.86
N ARG A 161 -1.94 14.52 4.57
CA ARG A 161 -1.00 15.48 3.95
C ARG A 161 0.13 14.83 3.12
N ASP A 162 0.44 13.56 3.38
CA ASP A 162 1.52 12.84 2.72
C ASP A 162 1.06 12.21 1.39
N VAL A 163 -0.26 12.16 1.16
CA VAL A 163 -0.90 11.48 0.01
C VAL A 163 -1.80 12.41 -0.80
N MET A 164 -2.36 13.44 -0.18
CA MET A 164 -3.19 14.43 -0.87
C MET A 164 -2.32 15.46 -1.61
N PRO A 165 -2.77 15.97 -2.77
CA PRO A 165 -2.16 17.12 -3.41
C PRO A 165 -2.14 18.34 -2.46
N PRO A 166 -1.07 19.16 -2.47
CA PRO A 166 -1.08 20.40 -1.72
C PRO A 166 -2.28 21.21 -2.17
N ARG A 167 -3.08 21.67 -1.22
CA ARG A 167 -4.11 22.66 -1.50
C ARG A 167 -3.37 23.89 -2.02
N SER A 168 -3.52 24.19 -3.31
CA SER A 168 -3.07 25.48 -3.83
C SER A 168 -3.71 26.56 -2.96
N PRO A 169 -2.92 27.41 -2.29
CA PRO A 169 -3.48 28.60 -1.66
C PRO A 169 -3.94 29.46 -2.82
N TRP A 170 -5.25 29.43 -3.10
CA TRP A 170 -5.85 30.35 -4.05
C TRP A 170 -5.50 31.77 -3.59
N ARG A 171 -4.74 32.48 -4.43
CA ARG A 171 -4.56 33.93 -4.30
C ARG A 171 -5.93 34.56 -4.47
N SER A 172 -6.44 35.13 -3.39
CA SER A 172 -7.50 36.14 -3.43
C SER A 172 -6.92 37.45 -3.96
#